data_AF-A0A2N2FHN8-F1
#
_entry.id   AF-A0A2N2FHN8-F1
#
_cell.length_a   1.000
_cell.length_b   1.000
_cell.length_c   1.000
_cell.angle_alpha   90.00
_cell.angle_beta   90.00
_cell.angle_gamma   90.00
#
_symmetry.space_group_name_H-M   'P 1'
#
loop_
_entity.id
_entity.type
_entity.pdbx_description
1 polymer ?
#
loop_
_entity_poly.entity_id
_entity_poly.type
_entity_poly.pdbx_seq_one_letter_code
_entity_poly.pdbx_strand_id
1 'polypeptide(L)'
;MSQSSVHERLRGVFSQKKTAKIGTGTTARRTEVISYYFVEEREDGVVLVQALTASDVPFGPVTEITREELLESYLPEPQKTLSRSHATQTPQEMDIQKAVARGDKFRKRGENFTAEYEYSKALSLDEKNVRANFGIGLCYITRGETDKAREVFERVVKIDAVFEDEHKHLFNEFGISLRKSGMHAEAMDYYRRALDLSPEDENLHYNMARAAYDKGDKGLAGVYLKSCLALNPTHEEALQFVDFLKRKKAAGT
;
A
#
# COMPACT_ATOMS: atom_id res chain seq x y z
N MET A 1 50.24 6.65 -0.16
CA MET A 1 48.86 7.10 -0.45
C MET A 1 47.99 5.86 -0.39
N SER A 2 47.16 5.76 0.65
CA SER A 2 46.40 4.55 0.99
C SER A 2 45.22 4.38 0.03
N GLN A 3 45.10 3.21 -0.58
CA GLN A 3 43.91 2.83 -1.35
C GLN A 3 42.76 2.60 -0.36
N SER A 4 41.75 3.47 -0.36
CA SER A 4 40.47 3.16 0.28
C SER A 4 39.76 2.12 -0.57
N SER A 5 39.89 0.84 -0.22
CA SER A 5 39.05 -0.22 -0.75
C SER A 5 37.61 0.03 -0.28
N VAL A 6 36.71 0.32 -1.22
CA VAL A 6 35.27 0.28 -0.96
C VAL A 6 34.91 -1.18 -0.71
N HIS A 7 34.95 -1.63 0.55
CA HIS A 7 34.36 -2.90 0.92
C HIS A 7 32.84 -2.74 0.83
N GLU A 8 32.21 -3.58 0.04
CA GLU A 8 30.76 -3.69 -0.03
C GLU A 8 30.26 -4.08 1.37
N ARG A 9 29.41 -3.23 1.96
CA ARG A 9 28.91 -3.40 3.34
C ARG A 9 28.04 -4.65 3.40
N LEU A 10 28.24 -5.46 4.43
CA LEU A 10 27.55 -6.73 4.55
C LEU A 10 26.06 -6.52 4.87
N ARG A 11 25.18 -7.02 4.00
CA ARG A 11 23.73 -6.97 4.20
C ARG A 11 23.07 -8.21 3.62
N GLY A 12 22.29 -8.94 4.41
CA GLY A 12 21.62 -10.13 3.91
C GLY A 12 21.01 -11.02 4.99
N VAL A 13 20.50 -12.18 4.56
CA VAL A 13 19.96 -13.21 5.46
C VAL A 13 21.07 -14.20 5.80
N PHE A 14 21.14 -14.56 7.07
CA PHE A 14 22.06 -15.55 7.61
C PHE A 14 21.30 -16.59 8.43
N SER A 15 21.87 -17.78 8.59
CA SER A 15 21.33 -18.83 9.44
C SER A 15 22.31 -19.25 10.54
N GLN A 16 21.77 -19.67 11.68
CA GLN A 16 22.51 -20.30 12.76
C GLN A 16 21.91 -21.68 13.04
N LYS A 17 22.77 -22.69 13.12
CA LYS A 17 22.36 -24.07 13.44
C LYS A 17 22.65 -24.38 14.89
N LYS A 18 21.65 -24.81 15.64
CA LYS A 18 21.79 -25.26 17.04
C LYS A 18 21.22 -26.66 17.22
N THR A 19 21.91 -27.49 17.96
CA THR A 19 21.44 -28.84 18.30
C THR A 19 20.52 -28.78 19.50
N ALA A 20 19.24 -29.12 19.32
CA ALA A 20 18.27 -29.23 20.40
C ALA A 20 18.02 -30.70 20.76
N LYS A 21 17.92 -30.99 22.06
CA LYS A 21 17.47 -32.30 22.57
C LYS A 21 15.98 -32.22 22.83
N ILE A 22 15.18 -32.97 22.07
CA ILE A 22 13.72 -33.00 22.21
C ILE A 22 13.31 -34.35 22.82
N GLY A 23 12.52 -34.31 23.89
CA GLY A 23 12.05 -35.48 24.66
C GLY A 23 12.77 -35.70 25.99
N THR A 24 12.16 -36.45 26.90
CA THR A 24 12.70 -36.82 28.22
C THR A 24 12.93 -38.35 28.28
N GLY A 25 14.02 -38.79 28.91
CA GLY A 25 14.35 -40.21 29.04
C GLY A 25 15.10 -40.81 27.83
N THR A 26 14.95 -42.13 27.61
CA THR A 26 15.65 -42.91 26.58
C THR A 26 15.18 -42.63 25.14
N THR A 27 14.09 -41.88 24.97
CA THR A 27 13.51 -41.49 23.68
C THR A 27 13.99 -40.11 23.18
N ALA A 28 14.92 -39.46 23.89
CA ALA A 28 15.40 -38.14 23.53
C ALA A 28 16.18 -38.15 22.21
N ARG A 29 15.68 -37.39 21.22
CA ARG A 29 16.29 -37.26 19.89
C ARG A 29 17.02 -35.92 19.79
N ARG A 30 18.23 -35.94 19.25
CA ARG A 30 18.94 -34.71 18.86
C ARG A 30 18.40 -34.27 17.50
N THR A 31 17.93 -33.04 17.42
CA THR A 31 17.42 -32.43 16.20
C THR A 31 18.14 -31.11 15.98
N GLU A 32 18.58 -30.86 14.76
CA GLU A 32 19.13 -29.58 14.37
C GLU A 32 17.99 -28.59 14.15
N VAL A 33 18.05 -27.46 14.86
CA VAL A 33 17.16 -26.33 14.66
C VAL A 33 17.94 -25.25 13.94
N ILE A 34 17.43 -24.85 12.77
CA ILE A 34 17.98 -23.75 11.98
C ILE A 34 17.15 -22.51 12.29
N SER A 35 17.80 -21.43 12.71
CA SER A 35 17.18 -20.11 12.92
C SER A 35 17.77 -19.13 11.93
N TYR A 36 16.93 -18.27 11.36
CA TYR A 36 17.34 -17.28 10.38
C TYR A 36 17.42 -15.89 11.02
N TYR A 37 18.30 -15.06 10.49
CA TYR A 37 18.60 -13.73 10.98
C TYR A 37 18.82 -12.77 9.81
N PHE A 38 18.36 -11.54 9.95
CA PHE A 38 18.76 -10.44 9.08
C PHE A 38 20.00 -9.78 9.67
N VAL A 39 20.96 -9.49 8.80
CA VAL A 39 22.26 -8.95 9.18
C VAL A 39 22.56 -7.70 8.36
N GLU A 40 23.00 -6.65 9.03
CA GLU A 40 23.40 -5.38 8.41
C GLU A 40 24.63 -4.78 9.11
N GLU A 41 25.64 -4.41 8.33
CA GLU A 41 26.88 -3.78 8.83
C GLU A 41 26.82 -2.26 8.71
N ARG A 42 27.08 -1.57 9.82
CA ARG A 42 27.13 -0.11 9.92
C ARG A 42 28.46 0.46 9.42
N GLU A 43 28.52 1.79 9.28
CA GLU A 43 29.71 2.50 8.81
C GLU A 43 30.92 2.39 9.77
N ASP A 44 30.64 2.16 11.05
CA ASP A 44 31.63 1.97 12.12
C ASP A 44 32.13 0.51 12.22
N GLY A 45 31.66 -0.39 11.35
CA GLY A 45 32.04 -1.81 11.33
C GLY A 45 31.25 -2.68 12.31
N VAL A 46 30.28 -2.12 13.05
CA VAL A 46 29.39 -2.91 13.93
C VAL A 46 28.38 -3.68 13.07
N VAL A 47 28.22 -4.96 13.37
CA VAL A 47 27.25 -5.82 12.69
C VAL A 47 25.99 -5.94 13.54
N LEU A 48 24.85 -5.60 12.95
CA LEU A 48 23.53 -5.73 13.56
C LEU A 48 22.92 -7.05 13.13
N VAL A 49 22.41 -7.83 14.09
CA VAL A 49 21.76 -9.12 13.85
C VAL A 49 20.38 -9.13 14.50
N GLN A 50 19.35 -9.47 13.73
CA GLN A 50 17.97 -9.58 14.22
C GLN A 50 17.32 -10.87 13.72
N ALA A 51 16.61 -11.59 14.59
CA ALA A 51 15.98 -12.86 14.22
C ALA A 51 14.87 -12.69 13.18
N LEU A 52 14.69 -13.68 12.32
CA LEU A 52 13.63 -13.74 11.30
C LEU A 52 12.55 -14.75 11.68
N THR A 53 11.29 -14.39 11.46
CA THR A 53 10.15 -15.31 11.54
C THR A 53 10.15 -16.28 10.35
N ALA A 54 9.26 -17.28 10.37
CA ALA A 54 9.11 -18.22 9.25
C ALA A 54 8.71 -17.54 7.91
N SER A 55 8.12 -16.35 7.98
CA SER A 55 7.76 -15.53 6.82
C SER A 55 8.84 -14.50 6.45
N ASP A 56 10.08 -14.69 6.91
CA ASP A 56 11.23 -13.83 6.62
C ASP A 56 11.06 -12.36 7.06
N VAL A 57 10.33 -12.17 8.17
CA VAL A 57 10.13 -10.86 8.81
C VAL A 57 11.02 -10.75 10.05
N PRO A 58 11.85 -9.70 10.18
CA PRO A 58 12.64 -9.43 11.38
C PRO A 58 11.76 -9.25 12.63
N PHE A 59 12.17 -9.85 13.76
CA PHE A 59 11.46 -9.77 15.02
C PHE A 59 12.41 -9.77 16.22
N GLY A 60 11.94 -9.25 17.34
CA GLY A 60 12.70 -9.22 18.59
C GLY A 60 13.80 -8.14 18.59
N PRO A 61 14.69 -8.17 19.60
CA PRO A 61 15.75 -7.18 19.74
C PRO A 61 16.82 -7.32 18.64
N VAL A 62 17.38 -6.19 18.25
CA VAL A 62 18.60 -6.13 17.44
C VAL A 62 19.80 -6.36 18.37
N THR A 63 20.67 -7.29 18.01
CA THR A 63 21.92 -7.59 18.73
C THR A 63 23.09 -7.04 17.94
N GLU A 64 24.01 -6.35 18.62
CA GLU A 64 25.25 -5.89 18.01
C GLU A 64 26.34 -6.94 18.23
N ILE A 65 27.02 -7.35 17.16
CA ILE A 65 28.13 -8.29 17.18
C ILE A 65 29.27 -7.78 16.29
N THR A 66 30.43 -8.40 16.42
CA THR A 66 31.57 -8.19 15.52
C THR A 66 31.43 -8.98 14.23
N ARG A 67 32.15 -8.56 13.20
CA ARG A 67 32.21 -9.29 11.92
C ARG A 67 32.82 -10.68 12.11
N GLU A 68 33.78 -10.82 13.02
CA GLU A 68 34.40 -12.08 13.41
C GLU A 68 33.36 -13.04 14.01
N GLU A 69 32.57 -12.59 14.99
CA GLU A 69 31.51 -13.40 15.60
C GLU A 69 30.45 -13.84 14.58
N LEU A 70 30.13 -12.96 13.63
CA LEU A 70 29.22 -13.31 12.54
C LEU A 70 29.77 -14.47 11.71
N LEU A 71 31.02 -14.37 11.26
CA LEU A 71 31.65 -15.37 10.39
C LEU A 71 31.86 -16.71 11.12
N GLU A 72 32.03 -16.71 12.43
CA GLU A 72 32.19 -17.92 13.23
C GLU A 72 30.86 -18.66 13.46
N SER A 73 29.76 -17.92 13.65
CA SER A 73 28.52 -18.47 14.20
C SER A 73 27.33 -18.46 13.23
N TYR A 74 27.46 -17.82 12.07
CA TYR A 74 26.38 -17.63 11.11
C TYR A 74 26.81 -18.00 9.69
N LEU A 75 25.88 -18.55 8.91
CA LEU A 75 26.08 -18.93 7.52
C LEU A 75 25.26 -18.02 6.61
N PRO A 76 25.83 -17.43 5.53
CA PRO A 76 25.07 -16.61 4.60
C PRO A 76 24.06 -17.45 3.81
N GLU A 77 22.86 -16.92 3.62
CA GLU A 77 21.75 -17.55 2.91
C GLU A 77 21.38 -16.71 1.66
N PRO A 78 22.22 -16.69 0.60
CA PRO A 78 22.01 -15.83 -0.57
C PRO A 78 20.72 -16.14 -1.35
N GLN A 79 20.19 -17.36 -1.17
CA GLN A 79 18.94 -17.82 -1.79
C GLN A 79 17.71 -17.23 -1.08
N LYS A 80 17.83 -16.80 0.20
CA LYS A 80 16.76 -16.15 0.95
C LYS A 80 16.83 -14.65 0.71
N THR A 81 15.82 -14.14 0.00
CA THR A 81 15.59 -12.70 -0.10
C THR A 81 14.63 -12.30 1.02
N LEU A 82 14.91 -11.20 1.73
CA LEU A 82 13.91 -10.58 2.60
C LEU A 82 12.62 -10.36 1.80
N SER A 83 11.46 -10.68 2.37
CA SER A 83 10.21 -10.22 1.78
C SER A 83 10.30 -8.69 1.70
N ARG A 84 10.31 -8.13 0.49
CA ARG A 84 10.44 -6.68 0.26
C ARG A 84 9.42 -5.85 1.05
N SER A 85 8.31 -6.47 1.47
CA SER A 85 7.29 -5.85 2.32
C SER A 85 7.73 -5.58 3.77
N HIS A 86 8.81 -6.19 4.27
CA HIS A 86 9.19 -6.13 5.69
C HIS A 86 10.71 -6.16 5.97
N ALA A 87 11.56 -5.61 5.09
CA ALA A 87 12.90 -5.19 5.53
C ALA A 87 12.70 -4.29 6.76
N THR A 88 13.31 -4.65 7.89
CA THR A 88 13.18 -4.03 9.23
C THR A 88 12.49 -2.68 9.22
N GLN A 89 11.17 -2.65 9.44
CA GLN A 89 10.46 -1.39 9.58
C GLN A 89 11.09 -0.64 10.75
N THR A 90 11.64 0.52 10.46
CA THR A 90 12.12 1.45 11.48
C THR A 90 11.00 1.68 12.51
N PRO A 91 11.33 2.03 13.77
CA PRO A 91 10.32 2.41 14.75
C PRO A 91 9.33 3.46 14.20
N GLN A 92 9.83 4.39 13.37
CA GLN A 92 9.04 5.39 12.66
C GLN A 92 8.04 4.77 11.67
N GLU A 93 8.45 3.82 10.82
CA GLU A 93 7.56 3.12 9.90
C GLU A 93 6.51 2.29 10.63
N MET A 94 6.88 1.63 11.73
CA MET A 94 5.92 0.93 12.58
C MET A 94 4.88 1.87 13.18
N ASP A 95 5.29 3.07 13.60
CA ASP A 95 4.39 4.06 14.18
C ASP A 95 3.47 4.67 13.11
N ILE A 96 3.97 4.91 11.90
CA ILE A 96 3.15 5.27 10.73
C ILE A 96 2.09 4.19 10.48
N GLN A 97 2.49 2.93 10.40
CA GLN A 97 1.55 1.82 10.11
C GLN A 97 0.50 1.65 11.21
N LYS A 98 0.89 1.75 12.48
CA LYS A 98 -0.06 1.72 13.60
C LYS A 98 -1.05 2.87 13.52
N ALA A 99 -0.57 4.08 13.26
CA ALA A 99 -1.42 5.26 13.13
C ALA A 99 -2.41 5.12 11.96
N VAL A 100 -1.94 4.68 10.79
CA VAL A 100 -2.79 4.37 9.63
C VAL A 100 -3.83 3.30 9.95
N ALA A 101 -3.43 2.19 10.57
CA ALA A 101 -4.34 1.10 10.92
C ALA A 101 -5.42 1.53 11.94
N ARG A 102 -5.06 2.39 12.90
CA ARG A 102 -6.04 3.00 13.82
C ARG A 102 -6.98 3.94 13.06
N GLY A 103 -6.45 4.79 12.18
CA GLY A 103 -7.24 5.66 11.33
C GLY A 103 -8.28 4.89 10.50
N ASP A 104 -7.86 3.80 9.84
CA ASP A 104 -8.74 2.92 9.06
C ASP A 104 -9.85 2.32 9.92
N LYS A 105 -9.50 1.87 11.13
CA LYS A 105 -10.46 1.28 12.08
C LYS A 105 -11.52 2.30 12.52
N PHE A 106 -11.11 3.53 12.85
CA PHE A 106 -12.05 4.59 13.23
C PHE A 106 -12.92 5.04 12.06
N ARG A 107 -12.34 5.19 10.86
CA ARG A 107 -13.08 5.55 9.65
C ARG A 107 -14.16 4.52 9.33
N LYS A 108 -13.86 3.23 9.42
CA LYS A 108 -14.85 2.15 9.23
C LYS A 108 -16.03 2.19 10.21
N ARG A 109 -15.85 2.83 11.38
CA ARG A 109 -16.91 3.04 12.38
C ARG A 109 -17.65 4.37 12.22
N GLY A 110 -17.26 5.19 11.25
CA GLY A 110 -17.80 6.54 11.04
C GLY A 110 -17.22 7.60 11.98
N GLU A 111 -16.21 7.27 12.79
CA GLU A 111 -15.55 8.18 13.73
C GLU A 111 -14.53 9.07 13.00
N ASN A 112 -15.01 9.92 12.08
CA ASN A 112 -14.18 10.62 11.10
C ASN A 112 -13.16 11.59 11.72
N PHE A 113 -13.48 12.26 12.83
CA PHE A 113 -12.54 13.16 13.52
C PHE A 113 -11.39 12.38 14.18
N THR A 114 -11.71 11.26 14.83
CA THR A 114 -10.70 10.38 15.43
C THR A 114 -9.82 9.74 14.36
N ALA A 115 -10.43 9.36 13.22
CA ALA A 115 -9.69 8.85 12.07
C ALA A 115 -8.73 9.90 11.50
N GLU A 116 -9.19 11.13 11.26
CA GLU A 116 -8.35 12.26 10.82
C GLU A 116 -7.17 12.48 11.76
N TYR A 117 -7.40 12.45 13.08
CA TYR A 117 -6.34 12.61 14.08
C TYR A 117 -5.27 11.51 13.97
N GLU A 118 -5.67 10.25 13.83
CA GLU A 118 -4.73 9.14 13.69
C GLU A 118 -3.96 9.19 12.35
N TYR A 119 -4.62 9.52 11.24
CA TYR A 119 -3.90 9.75 9.99
C TYR A 119 -2.95 10.95 10.06
N SER A 120 -3.31 12.02 10.78
CA SER A 120 -2.44 13.18 10.95
C SER A 120 -1.15 12.83 11.70
N LYS A 121 -1.20 11.88 12.64
CA LYS A 121 0.02 11.33 13.26
C LYS A 121 0.91 10.62 12.24
N ALA A 122 0.34 9.82 11.36
CA ALA A 122 1.10 9.17 10.29
C ALA A 122 1.74 10.21 9.37
N LEU A 123 0.97 11.23 8.96
CA LEU A 123 1.46 12.32 8.10
C LEU A 123 2.51 13.22 8.76
N SER A 124 2.53 13.31 10.10
CA SER A 124 3.59 14.02 10.82
C SER A 124 4.94 13.31 10.75
N LEU A 125 4.94 12.00 10.48
CA LEU A 125 6.14 11.17 10.36
C LEU A 125 6.52 10.94 8.89
N ASP A 126 5.53 10.87 7.99
CA ASP A 126 5.70 10.76 6.55
C ASP A 126 4.56 11.53 5.84
N GLU A 127 4.84 12.76 5.44
CA GLU A 127 3.88 13.64 4.78
C GLU A 127 3.35 13.06 3.45
N LYS A 128 4.14 12.21 2.80
CA LYS A 128 3.79 11.59 1.51
C LYS A 128 3.16 10.21 1.68
N ASN A 129 2.84 9.80 2.90
CA ASN A 129 2.21 8.51 3.12
C ASN A 129 0.89 8.42 2.35
N VAL A 130 0.85 7.52 1.36
CA VAL A 130 -0.27 7.40 0.41
C VAL A 130 -1.56 7.10 1.17
N ARG A 131 -1.57 6.06 2.01
CA ARG A 131 -2.76 5.58 2.70
C ARG A 131 -3.30 6.60 3.71
N ALA A 132 -2.43 7.30 4.43
CA ALA A 132 -2.85 8.34 5.36
C ALA A 132 -3.46 9.56 4.65
N ASN A 133 -2.87 10.01 3.54
CA ASN A 133 -3.44 11.10 2.74
C ASN A 133 -4.82 10.72 2.18
N PHE A 134 -4.97 9.51 1.63
CA PHE A 134 -6.27 8.98 1.22
C PHE A 134 -7.28 8.93 2.37
N GLY A 135 -6.86 8.44 3.53
CA GLY A 135 -7.67 8.34 4.73
C GLY A 135 -8.24 9.68 5.17
N ILE A 136 -7.41 10.73 5.26
CA ILE A 136 -7.87 12.09 5.58
C ILE A 136 -8.82 12.62 4.51
N GLY A 137 -8.50 12.43 3.23
CA GLY A 137 -9.37 12.87 2.14
C GLY A 137 -10.76 12.25 2.24
N LEU A 138 -10.84 10.94 2.50
CA LEU A 138 -12.12 10.25 2.74
C LEU A 138 -12.87 10.81 3.96
N CYS A 139 -12.16 11.17 5.03
CA CYS A 139 -12.76 11.80 6.20
C CYS A 139 -13.32 13.20 5.89
N TYR A 140 -12.67 14.00 5.05
CA TYR A 140 -13.21 15.30 4.60
C TYR A 140 -14.41 15.11 3.67
N ILE A 141 -14.31 14.20 2.70
CA ILE A 141 -15.39 13.89 1.75
C ILE A 141 -16.65 13.41 2.51
N THR A 142 -16.48 12.54 3.51
CA THR A 142 -17.60 12.01 4.31
C THR A 142 -18.28 13.11 5.15
N ARG A 143 -17.54 14.14 5.56
CA ARG A 143 -18.07 15.30 6.29
C ARG A 143 -18.59 16.42 5.39
N GLY A 144 -18.45 16.30 4.07
CA GLY A 144 -18.82 17.35 3.11
C GLY A 144 -17.85 18.54 3.09
N GLU A 145 -16.68 18.41 3.71
CA GLU A 145 -15.63 19.45 3.75
C GLU A 145 -14.88 19.48 2.41
N THR A 146 -15.58 19.94 1.37
CA THR A 146 -15.17 19.83 -0.04
C THR A 146 -13.86 20.55 -0.34
N ASP A 147 -13.62 21.72 0.25
CA ASP A 147 -12.40 22.48 0.01
C ASP A 147 -11.17 21.77 0.57
N LYS A 148 -11.25 21.24 1.79
CA LYS A 148 -10.17 20.42 2.37
C LYS A 148 -9.98 19.11 1.62
N ALA A 149 -11.05 18.49 1.14
CA ALA A 149 -10.95 17.30 0.30
C ALA A 149 -10.21 17.59 -1.00
N ARG A 150 -10.39 18.77 -1.60
CA ARG A 150 -9.67 19.21 -2.80
C ARG A 150 -8.18 19.45 -2.51
N GLU A 151 -7.84 20.07 -1.40
CA GLU A 151 -6.44 20.23 -0.98
C GLU A 151 -5.74 18.88 -0.77
N VAL A 152 -6.44 17.89 -0.19
CA VAL A 152 -5.91 16.52 -0.08
C VAL A 152 -5.76 15.89 -1.46
N PHE A 153 -6.75 16.02 -2.33
CA PHE A 153 -6.66 15.51 -3.70
C PHE A 153 -5.42 16.06 -4.41
N GLU A 154 -5.20 17.37 -4.35
CA GLU A 154 -4.02 18.03 -4.95
C GLU A 154 -2.69 17.54 -4.39
N ARG A 155 -2.65 17.13 -3.13
CA ARG A 155 -1.47 16.48 -2.53
C ARG A 155 -1.32 15.04 -3.04
N VAL A 156 -2.39 14.24 -2.97
CA VAL A 156 -2.39 12.84 -3.42
C VAL A 156 -1.95 12.73 -4.87
N VAL A 157 -2.46 13.59 -5.75
CA VAL A 157 -2.08 13.54 -7.17
C VAL A 157 -0.60 13.86 -7.42
N LYS A 158 0.11 14.51 -6.50
CA LYS A 158 1.54 14.84 -6.64
C LYS A 158 2.47 13.76 -6.10
N ILE A 159 1.94 12.72 -5.46
CA ILE A 159 2.76 11.63 -4.92
C ILE A 159 2.93 10.58 -6.03
N ASP A 160 4.16 10.34 -6.49
CA ASP A 160 4.41 9.41 -7.60
C ASP A 160 4.01 7.96 -7.24
N ALA A 161 4.29 7.55 -5.99
CA ALA A 161 4.02 6.21 -5.47
C ALA A 161 2.52 5.89 -5.28
N VAL A 162 1.64 6.90 -5.38
CA VAL A 162 0.18 6.71 -5.31
C VAL A 162 -0.22 5.66 -6.34
N PHE A 163 0.33 5.72 -7.53
CA PHE A 163 -0.14 4.95 -8.68
C PHE A 163 0.50 3.55 -8.84
N GLU A 164 1.15 3.05 -7.80
CA GLU A 164 1.71 1.70 -7.76
C GLU A 164 0.64 0.62 -7.56
N ASP A 165 0.90 -0.59 -8.06
CA ASP A 165 -0.02 -1.74 -8.00
C ASP A 165 -0.53 -2.05 -6.59
N GLU A 166 0.31 -1.88 -5.58
CA GLU A 166 -0.03 -2.10 -4.17
C GLU A 166 -1.16 -1.17 -3.69
N HIS A 167 -1.24 0.04 -4.23
CA HIS A 167 -2.20 1.05 -3.81
C HIS A 167 -3.49 1.02 -4.65
N LYS A 168 -3.57 0.26 -5.75
CA LYS A 168 -4.73 0.19 -6.69
C LYS A 168 -6.11 0.15 -6.02
N HIS A 169 -6.24 -0.61 -4.93
CA HIS A 169 -7.50 -0.74 -4.19
C HIS A 169 -7.97 0.56 -3.51
N LEU A 170 -7.04 1.40 -3.04
CA LEU A 170 -7.34 2.72 -2.48
C LEU A 170 -7.95 3.63 -3.54
N PHE A 171 -7.66 3.36 -4.82
CA PHE A 171 -8.12 4.21 -5.90
C PHE A 171 -9.61 4.17 -6.10
N ASN A 172 -10.12 2.96 -6.25
CA ASN A 172 -11.53 2.77 -6.53
C ASN A 172 -12.42 3.41 -5.43
N GLU A 173 -12.06 3.23 -4.16
CA GLU A 173 -12.80 3.81 -3.04
C GLU A 173 -12.79 5.35 -3.10
N PHE A 174 -11.62 5.96 -3.33
CA PHE A 174 -11.51 7.42 -3.35
C PHE A 174 -12.26 8.06 -4.52
N GLY A 175 -12.10 7.53 -5.73
CA GLY A 175 -12.80 8.03 -6.92
C GLY A 175 -14.33 7.91 -6.78
N ILE A 176 -14.81 6.78 -6.25
CA ILE A 176 -16.24 6.59 -5.97
C ILE A 176 -16.73 7.62 -4.94
N SER A 177 -15.94 7.90 -3.90
CA SER A 177 -16.27 8.86 -2.86
C SER A 177 -16.34 10.28 -3.40
N LEU A 178 -15.35 10.72 -4.19
CA LEU A 178 -15.35 12.00 -4.91
C LEU A 178 -16.62 12.16 -5.75
N ARG A 179 -16.95 11.16 -6.57
CA ARG A 179 -18.16 11.19 -7.42
C ARG A 179 -19.43 11.32 -6.59
N LYS A 180 -19.59 10.50 -5.55
CA LYS A 180 -20.80 10.50 -4.69
C LYS A 180 -20.97 11.82 -3.94
N SER A 181 -19.89 12.52 -3.64
CA SER A 181 -19.92 13.83 -2.99
C SER A 181 -20.01 15.02 -3.95
N GLY A 182 -20.29 14.78 -5.23
CA GLY A 182 -20.48 15.85 -6.22
C GLY A 182 -19.18 16.45 -6.78
N MET A 183 -18.02 15.95 -6.35
CA MET A 183 -16.69 16.37 -6.82
C MET A 183 -16.36 15.69 -8.17
N HIS A 184 -17.22 15.93 -9.17
CA HIS A 184 -17.18 15.20 -10.43
C HIS A 184 -15.93 15.51 -11.27
N ALA A 185 -15.41 16.74 -11.21
CA ALA A 185 -14.21 17.10 -11.96
C ALA A 185 -12.96 16.38 -11.41
N GLU A 186 -12.83 16.37 -10.09
CA GLU A 186 -11.77 15.68 -9.36
C GLU A 186 -11.87 14.17 -9.57
N ALA A 187 -13.09 13.59 -9.52
CA ALA A 187 -13.30 12.18 -9.83
C ALA A 187 -12.87 11.82 -11.27
N MET A 188 -13.18 12.68 -12.25
CA MET A 188 -12.79 12.45 -13.64
C MET A 188 -11.27 12.53 -13.85
N ASP A 189 -10.61 13.53 -13.26
CA ASP A 189 -9.15 13.64 -13.31
C ASP A 189 -8.48 12.43 -12.65
N TYR A 190 -9.05 11.99 -11.53
CA TYR A 190 -8.60 10.81 -10.82
C TYR A 190 -8.66 9.53 -11.64
N TYR A 191 -9.82 9.24 -12.24
CA TYR A 191 -9.99 8.04 -13.07
C TYR A 191 -9.12 8.06 -14.31
N ARG A 192 -8.89 9.23 -14.92
CA ARG A 192 -7.96 9.37 -16.04
C ARG A 192 -6.55 8.91 -15.67
N ARG A 193 -6.05 9.33 -14.51
CA ARG A 193 -4.72 8.92 -14.05
C ARG A 193 -4.64 7.45 -13.66
N ALA A 194 -5.71 6.90 -13.09
CA ALA A 194 -5.81 5.47 -12.87
C ALA A 194 -5.74 4.68 -14.20
N LEU A 195 -6.34 5.22 -15.26
CA LEU A 195 -6.34 4.62 -16.59
C LEU A 195 -4.96 4.67 -17.26
N ASP A 196 -4.14 5.70 -16.98
CA ASP A 196 -2.76 5.76 -17.47
C ASP A 196 -1.90 4.56 -17.02
N LEU A 197 -2.31 3.86 -15.95
CA LEU A 197 -1.59 2.72 -15.36
C LEU A 197 -2.24 1.38 -15.67
N SER A 198 -3.57 1.38 -15.69
CA SER A 198 -4.39 0.23 -16.01
C SER A 198 -5.24 0.56 -17.25
N PRO A 199 -4.65 0.69 -18.44
CA PRO A 199 -5.35 1.14 -19.64
C PRO A 199 -6.45 0.17 -20.09
N GLU A 200 -6.40 -1.08 -19.63
CA GLU A 200 -7.36 -2.14 -19.96
C GLU A 200 -8.42 -2.36 -18.86
N ASP A 201 -8.49 -1.52 -17.82
CA ASP A 201 -9.51 -1.63 -16.77
C ASP A 201 -10.84 -1.01 -17.22
N GLU A 202 -11.78 -1.87 -17.63
CA GLU A 202 -13.10 -1.47 -18.08
C GLU A 202 -13.93 -0.78 -16.99
N ASN A 203 -13.65 -1.06 -15.71
CA ASN A 203 -14.37 -0.47 -14.59
C ASN A 203 -14.07 1.01 -14.44
N LEU A 204 -12.86 1.45 -14.83
CA LEU A 204 -12.50 2.87 -14.85
C LEU A 204 -13.35 3.63 -15.86
N HIS A 205 -13.52 3.09 -17.07
CA HIS A 205 -14.41 3.67 -18.06
C HIS A 205 -15.88 3.67 -17.59
N TYR A 206 -16.35 2.59 -16.97
CA TYR A 206 -17.70 2.57 -16.39
C TYR A 206 -17.89 3.64 -15.30
N ASN A 207 -16.91 3.81 -14.41
CA ASN A 207 -16.94 4.82 -13.36
C ASN A 207 -16.87 6.26 -13.91
N MET A 208 -16.08 6.51 -14.96
CA MET A 208 -16.07 7.79 -15.69
C MET A 208 -17.41 8.08 -16.35
N ALA A 209 -18.08 7.07 -16.90
CA ALA A 209 -19.43 7.23 -17.45
C ALA A 209 -20.44 7.67 -16.38
N ARG A 210 -20.37 7.05 -15.18
CA ARG A 210 -21.22 7.45 -14.04
C ARG A 210 -20.93 8.86 -13.59
N ALA A 211 -19.66 9.25 -13.47
CA ALA A 211 -19.28 10.60 -13.08
C ALA A 211 -19.75 11.66 -14.10
N ALA A 212 -19.60 11.39 -15.39
CA ALA A 212 -20.11 12.26 -16.45
C ALA A 212 -21.64 12.39 -16.41
N TYR A 213 -22.36 11.29 -16.20
CA TYR A 213 -23.81 11.30 -16.08
C TYR A 213 -24.30 12.07 -14.84
N ASP A 214 -23.66 11.87 -13.68
CA ASP A 214 -24.00 12.57 -12.44
C ASP A 214 -23.78 14.09 -12.58
N LYS A 215 -22.76 14.50 -13.32
CA LYS A 215 -22.52 15.91 -13.72
C LYS A 215 -23.57 16.45 -14.72
N GLY A 216 -24.38 15.58 -15.32
CA GLY A 216 -25.41 15.92 -16.30
C GLY A 216 -24.98 15.75 -17.78
N ASP A 217 -23.74 15.35 -18.04
CA ASP A 217 -23.23 15.12 -19.40
C ASP A 217 -23.51 13.70 -19.89
N LYS A 218 -24.74 13.50 -20.37
CA LYS A 218 -25.20 12.22 -20.92
C LYS A 218 -24.45 11.81 -22.19
N GLY A 219 -23.95 12.77 -22.96
CA GLY A 219 -23.21 12.51 -24.20
C GLY A 219 -21.86 11.87 -23.89
N LEU A 220 -21.11 12.51 -22.99
CA LEU A 220 -19.83 12.00 -22.51
C LEU A 220 -19.98 10.68 -21.76
N ALA A 221 -21.04 10.50 -20.97
CA ALA A 221 -21.35 9.21 -20.34
C ALA A 221 -21.47 8.08 -21.38
N GLY A 222 -22.13 8.36 -22.52
CA GLY A 222 -22.23 7.40 -23.61
C GLY A 222 -20.89 7.05 -24.27
N VAL A 223 -19.95 8.00 -24.35
CA VAL A 223 -18.60 7.75 -24.89
C VAL A 223 -17.83 6.79 -23.99
N TYR A 224 -17.86 7.01 -22.68
CA TYR A 224 -17.17 6.13 -21.73
C TYR A 224 -17.83 4.75 -21.62
N LEU A 225 -19.17 4.65 -21.72
CA LEU A 225 -19.84 3.35 -21.80
C LEU A 225 -19.42 2.54 -23.03
N LYS A 226 -19.25 3.20 -24.19
CA LYS A 226 -18.72 2.53 -25.39
C LYS A 226 -17.30 2.03 -25.19
N SER A 227 -16.46 2.82 -24.52
CA SER A 227 -15.06 2.44 -24.23
C SER A 227 -15.01 1.24 -23.29
N CYS A 228 -15.82 1.25 -22.23
CA CYS A 228 -16.01 0.12 -21.32
C CYS A 228 -16.43 -1.16 -22.06
N LEU A 229 -17.47 -1.08 -22.90
CA LEU A 229 -17.99 -2.23 -23.65
C LEU A 229 -17.08 -2.68 -24.80
N ALA A 230 -16.14 -1.84 -25.25
CA ALA A 230 -15.11 -2.23 -26.21
C ALA A 230 -14.07 -3.15 -25.56
N LEU A 231 -13.73 -2.92 -24.29
CA LEU A 231 -12.83 -3.77 -23.51
C LEU A 231 -13.55 -5.03 -23.01
N ASN A 232 -14.77 -4.88 -22.51
CA ASN A 232 -15.59 -5.99 -22.00
C ASN A 232 -17.03 -5.90 -22.56
N PRO A 233 -17.33 -6.58 -23.69
CA PRO A 233 -18.64 -6.57 -24.32
C PRO A 233 -19.77 -7.13 -23.45
N THR A 234 -19.42 -7.90 -22.42
CA THR A 234 -20.37 -8.57 -21.51
C THR A 234 -20.52 -7.86 -20.16
N HIS A 235 -19.97 -6.65 -19.99
CA HIS A 235 -20.10 -5.90 -18.74
C HIS A 235 -21.56 -5.54 -18.46
N GLU A 236 -22.17 -6.25 -17.50
CA GLU A 236 -23.62 -6.21 -17.26
C GLU A 236 -24.10 -4.81 -16.87
N GLU A 237 -23.42 -4.16 -15.93
CA GLU A 237 -23.81 -2.84 -15.44
C GLU A 237 -23.69 -1.76 -16.51
N ALA A 238 -22.69 -1.84 -17.39
CA ALA A 238 -22.54 -0.92 -18.51
C ALA A 238 -23.68 -1.10 -19.53
N LEU A 239 -24.06 -2.35 -19.86
CA LEU A 239 -25.20 -2.65 -20.75
C LEU A 239 -26.52 -2.11 -20.16
N GLN A 240 -26.78 -2.38 -18.89
CA GLN A 240 -27.96 -1.85 -18.19
C GLN A 240 -27.99 -0.32 -18.22
N PHE A 241 -26.82 0.32 -18.02
CA PHE A 241 -26.74 1.77 -18.04
C PHE A 241 -26.99 2.35 -19.44
N VAL A 242 -26.49 1.71 -20.50
CA VAL A 242 -26.80 2.09 -21.88
C VAL A 242 -28.31 2.04 -22.13
N ASP A 243 -28.97 0.95 -21.73
CA ASP A 243 -30.41 0.79 -21.92
C ASP A 243 -31.22 1.82 -21.13
N PHE A 244 -30.79 2.13 -19.90
CA PHE A 244 -31.36 3.22 -19.11
C PHE A 244 -31.26 4.57 -19.84
N LEU A 245 -30.09 4.90 -20.40
CA LEU A 245 -29.91 6.16 -21.15
C LEU A 245 -30.79 6.23 -22.41
N LYS A 246 -30.94 5.12 -23.14
CA LYS A 246 -31.83 5.04 -24.32
C LYS A 246 -33.28 5.28 -23.93
N ARG A 247 -33.78 4.61 -22.89
CA ARG A 247 -35.17 4.78 -22.41
C ARG A 247 -35.43 6.23 -21.96
N LYS A 248 -34.50 6.82 -21.23
CA LYS A 248 -34.62 8.22 -20.76
C LYS A 248 -34.58 9.22 -21.90
N LYS A 249 -33.83 8.94 -22.98
CA LYS A 249 -33.83 9.77 -24.20
C LYS A 249 -35.17 9.69 -24.93
N ALA A 250 -35.75 8.49 -25.05
CA ALA A 250 -37.05 8.28 -25.70
C ALA A 250 -38.24 8.87 -24.92
N ALA A 251 -38.14 8.96 -23.59
CA ALA A 251 -39.19 9.53 -22.73
C ALA A 251 -39.10 11.07 -22.56
N GLY A 252 -38.02 11.70 -23.03
CA GLY A 252 -37.77 13.14 -22.91
C GLY A 252 -37.92 13.92 -24.22
N THR A 253 -38.42 13.28 -25.27
CA THR A 253 -38.84 13.84 -26.56
C THR A 253 -40.33 13.73 -26.69
#